data_AF-A0A399D486-F1
#
_entry.id   AF-A0A399D486-F1
#
_cell.length_a   1.000
_cell.length_b   1.000
_cell.length_c   1.000
_cell.angle_alpha   90.00
_cell.angle_beta   90.00
_cell.angle_gamma   90.00
#
_symmetry.space_group_name_H-M   'P 1'
#
loop_
_entity.id
_entity.type
_entity.pdbx_description
1 polymer ?
#
loop_
_entity_poly.entity_id
_entity_poly.type
_entity_poly.pdbx_seq_one_letter_code
_entity_poly.pdbx_strand_id
1 'polypeptide(L)'
;MNPLRKLTQRLKIFFGVSLLLFIIPAINAQEILTLNKAISVAETGSPDLKRSMLNLEQFQKNLEAQRAALKSRFSLDVSPVGFSRNRRFDNRVSQWYTNENFQTNALFRVEQPILLTDGTLSLTNEFGWQSNFSDATDSESQVFYNNLYLNFNQPIFTYNRQKLELKELELSFENANISYAIQRLNLERNVTEFFYNVYMAQMNLNIAKEELANTQKSYEIIKNKVEAGLAAREELYQAELNLATSKSTLQNREVSFENAKDQLKLYLGMDLYEDFSILADVAMNPVRVDLEKAIETGLESRMELRQREIEIENGQFDLIRTKSQNEFRGDVNLRLGISGDNPNLDQIFDAPTNSPSVAVSFNIPLFDWGEKKARIAAQEAAIESQKLNYSDEQNQIIIGIRQAFRNLQNQLGQIEIAEQSQTNAELTYEINLERYENGDLTGMDLNLYQTQLSERKIAYAQALINYKIELLNLKIQSLYDFETNQSILPSELYLDENNQ
;
A
#
# COMPACT_ATOMS: atom_id res chain seq x y z
N MET A 1 66.01 -18.71 17.05
CA MET A 1 66.54 -17.33 16.87
C MET A 1 65.90 -16.73 15.63
N ASN A 2 65.04 -15.73 15.87
CA ASN A 2 64.79 -14.44 15.17
C ASN A 2 65.42 -14.14 13.77
N PRO A 3 64.92 -13.13 13.03
CA PRO A 3 64.20 -13.26 11.76
C PRO A 3 64.81 -12.38 10.63
N LEU A 4 64.00 -12.02 9.61
CA LEU A 4 64.07 -10.83 8.74
C LEU A 4 64.86 -10.84 7.41
N ARG A 5 64.12 -10.36 6.39
CA ARG A 5 64.51 -9.56 5.21
C ARG A 5 65.30 -10.27 4.09
N LYS A 6 64.63 -10.59 2.97
CA LYS A 6 64.32 -9.74 1.78
C LYS A 6 65.51 -9.53 0.85
N LEU A 7 65.21 -9.68 -0.45
CA LEU A 7 65.88 -9.12 -1.63
C LEU A 7 67.21 -9.80 -2.01
N THR A 8 67.33 -10.51 -3.13
CA THR A 8 67.22 -9.95 -4.48
C THR A 8 67.44 -11.04 -5.54
N GLN A 9 66.93 -10.79 -6.75
CA GLN A 9 67.31 -11.41 -8.02
C GLN A 9 66.93 -12.88 -8.26
N ARG A 10 65.75 -13.07 -8.88
CA ARG A 10 65.58 -13.85 -10.12
C ARG A 10 64.15 -13.65 -10.61
N LEU A 11 63.92 -12.49 -11.23
CA LEU A 11 62.64 -12.13 -11.85
C LEU A 11 62.91 -11.62 -13.26
N LYS A 12 63.19 -12.56 -14.18
CA LYS A 12 63.04 -12.38 -15.62
C LYS A 12 62.73 -13.74 -16.24
N ILE A 13 61.81 -13.73 -17.19
CA ILE A 13 61.42 -14.83 -18.09
C ILE A 13 60.30 -15.72 -17.51
N PHE A 14 59.05 -15.25 -17.64
CA PHE A 14 57.88 -16.01 -18.12
C PHE A 14 56.61 -15.24 -17.70
N PHE A 15 56.27 -14.18 -18.42
CA PHE A 15 54.87 -13.72 -18.51
C PHE A 15 54.76 -12.82 -19.75
N GLY A 16 54.35 -13.44 -20.84
CA GLY A 16 54.25 -12.82 -22.16
C GLY A 16 53.40 -13.70 -23.06
N VAL A 17 52.20 -14.05 -22.61
CA VAL A 17 51.17 -14.66 -23.44
C VAL A 17 49.81 -14.08 -23.02
N SER A 18 49.28 -13.24 -23.90
CA SER A 18 47.86 -13.08 -24.21
C SER A 18 46.89 -12.74 -23.07
N LEU A 19 46.79 -11.44 -22.76
CA LEU A 19 45.59 -10.84 -22.16
C LEU A 19 45.06 -9.75 -23.10
N LEU A 20 44.53 -10.17 -24.25
CA LEU A 20 43.63 -9.37 -25.08
C LEU A 20 42.22 -9.90 -24.83
N LEU A 21 41.75 -9.67 -23.60
CA LEU A 21 40.33 -9.81 -23.26
C LEU A 21 39.61 -8.66 -23.93
N PHE A 22 38.92 -9.00 -25.01
CA PHE A 22 37.88 -8.20 -25.65
C PHE A 22 36.98 -7.60 -24.55
N ILE A 23 37.15 -6.31 -24.28
CA ILE A 23 36.10 -5.48 -23.70
C ILE A 23 35.13 -5.25 -24.85
N ILE A 24 34.23 -6.20 -25.07
CA ILE A 24 33.00 -5.94 -25.82
C ILE A 24 32.23 -5.00 -24.89
N PRO A 25 31.99 -3.72 -25.26
CA PRO A 25 30.97 -2.97 -24.56
C PRO A 25 29.70 -3.81 -24.69
N ALA A 26 29.11 -4.20 -23.56
CA ALA A 26 27.77 -4.75 -23.58
C ALA A 26 26.93 -3.70 -24.32
N ILE A 27 26.61 -4.00 -25.57
CA ILE A 27 25.50 -3.38 -26.25
C ILE A 27 24.34 -3.84 -25.39
N ASN A 28 23.99 -3.03 -24.38
CA ASN A 28 22.71 -3.14 -23.73
C ASN A 28 21.74 -2.96 -24.89
N ALA A 29 21.22 -4.08 -25.39
CA ALA A 29 20.16 -4.07 -26.36
C ALA A 29 19.05 -3.28 -25.69
N GLN A 30 18.81 -2.07 -26.19
CA GLN A 30 17.88 -1.13 -25.59
C GLN A 30 16.54 -1.86 -25.48
N GLU A 31 16.13 -2.14 -24.24
CA GLU A 31 15.04 -3.08 -24.04
C GLU A 31 13.75 -2.40 -24.52
N ILE A 32 12.98 -3.11 -25.36
CA ILE A 32 11.71 -2.55 -25.85
C ILE A 32 10.67 -2.71 -24.74
N LEU A 33 10.19 -1.58 -24.24
CA LEU A 33 9.15 -1.51 -23.24
C LEU A 33 7.80 -1.30 -23.93
N THR A 34 6.94 -2.32 -23.84
CA THR A 34 5.52 -2.23 -24.20
C THR A 34 4.68 -1.97 -22.95
N LEU A 35 3.43 -1.51 -23.11
CA LEU A 35 2.56 -1.21 -21.97
C LEU A 35 2.37 -2.40 -21.03
N ASN A 36 2.07 -3.59 -21.57
CA ASN A 36 1.88 -4.81 -20.77
C ASN A 36 3.15 -5.17 -19.99
N LYS A 37 4.32 -4.99 -20.61
CA LYS A 37 5.60 -5.22 -19.94
C LYS A 37 5.84 -4.19 -18.83
N ALA A 38 5.56 -2.91 -19.08
CA ALA A 38 5.64 -1.86 -18.06
C ALA A 38 4.74 -2.18 -16.86
N ILE A 39 3.50 -2.62 -17.09
CA ILE A 39 2.59 -3.04 -16.01
C ILE A 39 3.19 -4.22 -15.22
N SER A 40 3.69 -5.27 -15.89
CA SER A 40 4.31 -6.42 -15.20
C SER A 40 5.54 -6.05 -14.38
N VAL A 41 6.37 -5.12 -14.87
CA VAL A 41 7.52 -4.59 -14.13
C VAL A 41 7.02 -3.79 -12.93
N ALA A 42 6.00 -2.97 -13.09
CA ALA A 42 5.42 -2.18 -12.01
C ALA A 42 4.81 -3.06 -10.90
N GLU A 43 4.14 -4.16 -11.24
CA GLU A 43 3.54 -5.08 -10.27
C GLU A 43 4.57 -5.67 -9.30
N THR A 44 5.81 -5.83 -9.73
CA THR A 44 6.90 -6.37 -8.90
C THR A 44 7.86 -5.29 -8.37
N GLY A 45 8.00 -4.18 -9.11
CA GLY A 45 8.98 -3.13 -8.87
C GLY A 45 8.44 -1.94 -8.09
N SER A 46 7.18 -1.57 -8.29
CA SER A 46 6.63 -0.28 -7.87
C SER A 46 6.69 -0.08 -6.35
N PRO A 47 7.28 1.03 -5.87
CA PRO A 47 7.34 1.35 -4.44
C PRO A 47 5.96 1.47 -3.78
N ASP A 48 4.96 2.02 -4.49
CA ASP A 48 3.63 2.26 -3.93
C ASP A 48 2.86 0.95 -3.72
N LEU A 49 2.94 0.02 -4.69
CA LEU A 49 2.34 -1.31 -4.55
C LEU A 49 3.05 -2.13 -3.45
N LYS A 50 4.39 -2.04 -3.36
CA LYS A 50 5.16 -2.67 -2.27
C LYS A 50 4.75 -2.16 -0.89
N ARG A 51 4.55 -0.85 -0.73
CA ARG A 51 4.06 -0.27 0.54
C ARG A 51 2.67 -0.79 0.88
N SER A 52 1.78 -0.88 -0.11
CA SER A 52 0.43 -1.42 0.09
C SER A 52 0.45 -2.92 0.47
N MET A 53 1.34 -3.71 -0.15
CA MET A 53 1.59 -5.10 0.21
C MET A 53 2.09 -5.25 1.65
N LEU A 54 3.08 -4.43 2.08
CA LEU A 54 3.58 -4.47 3.46
C LEU A 54 2.51 -4.07 4.48
N ASN A 55 1.64 -3.12 4.12
CA ASN A 55 0.49 -2.76 4.95
C ASN A 55 -0.50 -3.93 5.08
N LEU A 56 -0.81 -4.61 3.97
CA LEU A 56 -1.63 -5.82 4.00
C LEU A 56 -1.02 -6.91 4.88
N GLU A 57 0.27 -7.18 4.73
CA GLU A 57 1.01 -8.14 5.56
C GLU A 57 0.91 -7.77 7.04
N GLN A 58 1.05 -6.49 7.40
CA GLN A 58 0.88 -6.04 8.78
C GLN A 58 -0.50 -6.40 9.34
N PHE A 59 -1.59 -6.15 8.60
CA PHE A 59 -2.94 -6.51 9.05
C PHE A 59 -3.13 -8.03 9.13
N GLN A 60 -2.55 -8.79 8.21
CA GLN A 60 -2.52 -10.25 8.28
C GLN A 60 -1.83 -10.73 9.56
N LYS A 61 -0.65 -10.19 9.86
CA LYS A 61 0.13 -10.54 11.06
C LYS A 61 -0.57 -10.13 12.35
N ASN A 62 -1.32 -9.03 12.37
CA ASN A 62 -2.15 -8.65 13.50
C ASN A 62 -3.30 -9.66 13.71
N LEU A 63 -3.96 -10.12 12.65
CA LEU A 63 -4.99 -11.15 12.73
C LEU A 63 -4.41 -12.51 13.17
N GLU A 64 -3.26 -12.91 12.63
CA GLU A 64 -2.52 -14.11 13.07
C GLU A 64 -2.16 -14.02 14.55
N ALA A 65 -1.66 -12.86 15.01
CA ALA A 65 -1.30 -12.60 16.39
C ALA A 65 -2.53 -12.71 17.31
N GLN A 66 -3.69 -12.19 16.90
CA GLN A 66 -4.93 -12.34 17.68
C GLN A 66 -5.40 -13.80 17.72
N ARG A 67 -5.35 -14.52 16.60
CA ARG A 67 -5.67 -15.96 16.57
C ARG A 67 -4.73 -16.78 17.45
N ALA A 68 -3.45 -16.41 17.49
CA ALA A 68 -2.47 -17.02 18.39
C ALA A 68 -2.71 -16.64 19.87
N ALA A 69 -3.14 -15.40 20.12
CA ALA A 69 -3.50 -14.90 21.44
C ALA A 69 -4.68 -15.68 22.06
N LEU A 70 -5.55 -16.25 21.23
CA LEU A 70 -6.65 -17.13 21.64
C LEU A 70 -6.21 -18.56 21.99
N LYS A 71 -4.93 -18.92 21.82
CA LYS A 71 -4.36 -20.20 22.24
C LYS A 71 -3.82 -20.13 23.67
N SER A 72 -3.45 -21.28 24.22
CA SER A 72 -2.85 -21.36 25.55
C SER A 72 -1.54 -20.58 25.61
N ARG A 73 -1.43 -19.67 26.58
CA ARG A 73 -0.23 -18.89 26.89
C ARG A 73 0.48 -19.53 28.08
N PHE A 74 1.81 -19.62 27.99
CA PHE A 74 2.66 -20.18 29.04
C PHE A 74 3.59 -19.08 29.55
N SER A 75 3.59 -18.81 30.85
CA SER A 75 4.52 -17.87 31.46
C SER A 75 5.19 -18.49 32.69
N LEU A 76 6.43 -18.08 32.95
CA LEU A 76 7.17 -18.38 34.15
C LEU A 76 7.74 -17.07 34.70
N ASP A 77 7.11 -16.57 35.75
CA ASP A 77 7.56 -15.35 36.44
C ASP A 77 8.44 -15.77 37.62
N VAL A 78 9.71 -15.36 37.63
CA VAL A 78 10.67 -15.72 38.69
C VAL A 78 11.03 -14.49 39.50
N SER A 79 10.86 -14.59 40.81
CA SER A 79 11.21 -13.56 41.80
C SER A 79 12.31 -14.12 42.72
N PRO A 80 13.59 -14.00 42.33
CA PRO A 80 14.69 -14.67 43.02
C PRO A 80 14.93 -14.12 44.43
N VAL A 81 14.65 -12.83 44.65
CA VAL A 81 14.77 -12.17 45.96
C VAL A 81 13.61 -11.20 46.14
N GLY A 82 12.77 -11.47 47.13
CA GLY A 82 11.81 -10.52 47.69
C GLY A 82 12.13 -10.31 49.16
N PHE A 83 12.25 -9.07 49.60
CA PHE A 83 12.38 -8.73 51.01
C PHE A 83 11.37 -7.65 51.36
N SER A 84 10.62 -7.87 52.44
CA SER A 84 9.74 -6.86 53.00
C SER A 84 9.90 -6.80 54.50
N ARG A 85 9.89 -5.58 55.06
CA ARG A 85 9.92 -5.32 56.49
C ARG A 85 8.75 -4.43 56.83
N ASN A 86 7.83 -4.93 57.64
CA ASN A 86 6.64 -4.20 58.03
C ASN A 86 6.54 -4.10 59.55
N ARG A 87 6.41 -2.88 60.06
CA ARG A 87 6.22 -2.61 61.48
C ARG A 87 4.74 -2.34 61.75
N ARG A 88 4.11 -3.19 62.55
CA ARG A 88 2.68 -3.12 62.88
C ARG A 88 2.51 -2.90 64.38
N PHE A 89 1.46 -2.16 64.74
CA PHE A 89 1.07 -1.96 66.14
C PHE A 89 0.03 -3.01 66.52
N ASP A 90 0.28 -3.80 67.56
CA ASP A 90 -0.71 -4.71 68.14
C ASP A 90 -1.56 -3.98 69.18
N ASN A 91 -2.83 -3.71 68.85
CA ASN A 91 -3.78 -3.07 69.76
C ASN A 91 -4.08 -3.91 71.02
N ARG A 92 -3.88 -5.24 71.00
CA ARG A 92 -4.23 -6.12 72.13
C ARG A 92 -3.18 -6.07 73.24
N VAL A 93 -1.90 -5.92 72.85
CA VAL A 93 -0.77 -5.84 73.77
C VAL A 93 -0.13 -4.44 73.84
N SER A 94 -0.68 -3.48 73.09
CA SER A 94 -0.20 -2.09 72.99
C SER A 94 1.28 -1.97 72.65
N GLN A 95 1.79 -2.85 71.78
CA GLN A 95 3.20 -2.92 71.41
C GLN A 95 3.40 -2.90 69.90
N TRP A 96 4.51 -2.32 69.47
CA TRP A 96 4.95 -2.40 68.08
C TRP A 96 5.77 -3.66 67.88
N TYR A 97 5.52 -4.36 66.78
CA TYR A 97 6.31 -5.50 66.34
C TYR A 97 6.67 -5.35 64.86
N THR A 98 7.84 -5.86 64.51
CA THR A 98 8.42 -5.92 63.18
C THR A 98 8.28 -7.33 62.65
N ASN A 99 7.72 -7.44 61.45
CA ASN A 99 7.79 -8.66 60.66
C ASN A 99 8.74 -8.44 59.49
N GLU A 100 9.67 -9.37 59.32
CA GLU A 100 10.56 -9.45 58.17
C GLU A 100 10.19 -10.69 57.37
N ASN A 101 9.96 -10.52 56.07
CA ASN A 101 9.71 -11.62 55.15
C ASN A 101 10.76 -11.55 54.06
N PHE A 102 11.54 -12.63 53.93
CA PHE A 102 12.38 -12.90 52.79
C PHE A 102 11.77 -14.05 52.00
N GLN A 103 11.62 -13.89 50.69
CA GLN A 103 11.03 -14.91 49.82
C GLN A 103 11.81 -15.06 48.51
N THR A 104 11.79 -16.27 47.99
CA THR A 104 12.22 -16.61 46.63
C THR A 104 11.16 -17.51 46.03
N ASN A 105 10.57 -17.13 44.91
CA ASN A 105 9.47 -17.87 44.32
C ASN A 105 9.45 -17.78 42.80
N ALA A 106 8.77 -18.75 42.21
CA ALA A 106 8.50 -18.80 40.79
C ALA A 106 7.03 -19.18 40.57
N LEU A 107 6.43 -18.52 39.60
CA LEU A 107 5.03 -18.63 39.24
C LEU A 107 4.94 -19.13 37.80
N PHE A 108 4.59 -20.40 37.64
CA PHE A 108 4.25 -20.96 36.35
C PHE A 108 2.76 -20.81 36.09
N ARG A 109 2.39 -20.25 34.94
CA ARG A 109 0.99 -20.06 34.54
C ARG A 109 0.77 -20.58 33.13
N VAL A 110 -0.32 -21.35 32.97
CA VAL A 110 -0.91 -21.67 31.67
C VAL A 110 -2.27 -21.01 31.62
N GLU A 111 -2.54 -20.16 30.64
CA GLU A 111 -3.80 -19.43 30.49
C GLU A 111 -4.41 -19.67 29.11
N GLN A 112 -5.67 -20.11 29.09
CA GLN A 112 -6.44 -20.40 27.89
C GLN A 112 -7.72 -19.54 27.88
N PRO A 113 -7.81 -18.52 27.01
CA PRO A 113 -9.05 -17.80 26.78
C PRO A 113 -10.07 -18.66 26.01
N ILE A 114 -11.36 -18.42 26.22
CA ILE A 114 -12.46 -19.18 25.61
C ILE A 114 -13.28 -18.26 24.72
N LEU A 115 -13.07 -18.37 23.40
CA LEU A 115 -13.70 -17.49 22.41
C LEU A 115 -15.24 -17.47 22.48
N LEU A 116 -15.89 -18.58 22.82
CA LEU A 116 -17.36 -18.66 22.82
C LEU A 116 -18.00 -17.84 23.94
N THR A 117 -17.35 -17.77 25.10
CA THR A 117 -17.92 -17.20 26.32
C THR A 117 -17.18 -15.98 26.84
N ASP A 118 -16.04 -15.60 26.25
CA ASP A 118 -15.14 -14.57 26.78
C ASP A 118 -14.53 -14.92 28.15
N GLY A 119 -14.65 -16.19 28.57
CA GLY A 119 -14.06 -16.71 29.80
C GLY A 119 -12.58 -17.02 29.66
N THR A 120 -11.90 -17.23 30.78
CA THR A 120 -10.51 -17.68 30.83
C THR A 120 -10.36 -18.86 31.79
N LEU A 121 -9.67 -19.89 31.34
CA LEU A 121 -9.24 -21.02 32.16
C LEU A 121 -7.73 -20.93 32.37
N SER A 122 -7.28 -21.01 33.61
CA SER A 122 -5.86 -20.90 33.93
C SER A 122 -5.43 -21.97 34.93
N LEU A 123 -4.28 -22.59 34.67
CA LEU A 123 -3.56 -23.44 35.62
C LEU A 123 -2.39 -22.62 36.15
N THR A 124 -2.31 -22.46 37.46
CA THR A 124 -1.24 -21.69 38.10
C THR A 124 -0.54 -22.55 39.13
N ASN A 125 0.78 -22.61 39.05
CA ASN A 125 1.64 -23.21 40.07
C ASN A 125 2.60 -22.16 40.59
N GLU A 126 2.45 -21.79 41.85
CA GLU A 126 3.41 -20.96 42.54
C GLU A 126 4.23 -21.84 43.47
N PHE A 127 5.54 -21.85 43.31
CA PHE A 127 6.43 -22.57 44.20
C PHE A 127 7.51 -21.64 44.72
N GLY A 128 7.90 -21.82 45.97
CA GLY A 128 8.88 -20.95 46.56
C GLY A 128 9.35 -21.40 47.93
N TRP A 129 10.27 -20.61 48.46
CA TRP A 129 10.73 -20.67 49.83
C TRP A 129 10.58 -19.29 50.44
N GLN A 130 10.15 -19.24 51.69
CA GLN A 130 10.06 -18.01 52.46
C GLN A 130 10.61 -18.21 53.87
N SER A 131 11.31 -17.20 54.38
CA SER A 131 11.64 -17.02 55.78
C SER A 131 10.85 -15.84 56.33
N ASN A 132 10.06 -16.10 57.36
CA ASN A 132 9.28 -15.10 58.08
C ASN A 132 9.81 -14.99 59.51
N PHE A 133 10.35 -13.83 59.85
CA PHE A 133 10.77 -13.49 61.21
C PHE A 133 9.77 -12.52 61.85
N SER A 134 9.42 -12.76 63.11
CA SER A 134 8.60 -11.86 63.93
C SER A 134 9.28 -11.59 65.26
N ASP A 135 9.53 -10.32 65.58
CA ASP A 135 10.08 -9.92 66.87
C ASP A 135 9.04 -10.00 68.02
N ALA A 136 7.75 -10.15 67.71
CA ALA A 136 6.69 -10.34 68.72
C ALA A 136 6.80 -11.70 69.43
N THR A 137 7.17 -12.75 68.68
CA THR A 137 7.32 -14.12 69.18
C THR A 137 8.77 -14.57 69.23
N ASP A 138 9.70 -13.70 68.83
CA ASP A 138 11.13 -14.00 68.65
C ASP A 138 11.37 -15.31 67.90
N SER A 139 10.64 -15.48 66.79
CA SER A 139 10.62 -16.72 66.03
C SER A 139 10.84 -16.47 64.54
N GLU A 140 11.72 -17.27 63.95
CA GLU A 140 11.87 -17.40 62.51
C GLU A 140 11.20 -18.69 62.04
N SER A 141 10.36 -18.59 61.01
CA SER A 141 9.74 -19.73 60.35
C SER A 141 10.18 -19.77 58.90
N GLN A 142 10.80 -20.88 58.51
CA GLN A 142 11.27 -21.13 57.15
C GLN A 142 10.44 -22.25 56.54
N VAL A 143 9.79 -21.98 55.41
CA VAL A 143 8.93 -22.95 54.74
C VAL A 143 9.15 -22.91 53.24
N PHE A 144 9.21 -24.10 52.64
CA PHE A 144 8.92 -24.25 51.22
C PHE A 144 7.41 -24.34 51.04
N TYR A 145 6.90 -23.77 49.95
CA TYR A 145 5.49 -23.84 49.64
C TYR A 145 5.27 -24.13 48.15
N ASN A 146 4.17 -24.79 47.85
CA ASN A 146 3.69 -25.00 46.49
C ASN A 146 2.16 -24.85 46.44
N ASN A 147 1.69 -23.89 45.64
CA ASN A 147 0.29 -23.59 45.43
C ASN A 147 -0.08 -23.93 43.99
N LEU A 148 -0.69 -25.10 43.77
CA LEU A 148 -1.20 -25.53 42.47
C LEU A 148 -2.71 -25.33 42.42
N TYR A 149 -3.20 -24.46 41.54
CA TYR A 149 -4.63 -24.24 41.40
C TYR A 149 -5.06 -24.03 39.95
N LEU A 150 -6.23 -24.55 39.64
CA LEU A 150 -7.02 -24.24 38.46
C LEU A 150 -7.95 -23.06 38.79
N ASN A 151 -8.01 -22.08 37.91
CA ASN A 151 -8.86 -20.91 38.04
C ASN A 151 -9.64 -20.68 36.75
N PHE A 152 -10.96 -20.66 36.85
CA PHE A 152 -11.88 -20.35 35.77
C PHE A 152 -12.56 -19.02 36.07
N ASN A 153 -12.41 -18.05 35.18
CA ASN A 153 -13.11 -16.77 35.22
C ASN A 153 -14.09 -16.72 34.05
N GLN A 154 -15.35 -16.38 34.33
CA GLN A 154 -16.39 -16.22 33.33
C GLN A 154 -17.11 -14.87 33.53
N PRO A 155 -16.88 -13.88 32.66
CA PRO A 155 -17.71 -12.69 32.59
C PRO A 155 -19.16 -13.08 32.25
N ILE A 156 -20.13 -12.51 32.94
CA ILE A 156 -21.56 -12.74 32.69
C ILE A 156 -22.29 -11.41 32.52
N PHE A 157 -23.40 -11.42 31.79
CA PHE A 157 -24.18 -10.21 31.45
C PHE A 157 -23.36 -9.15 30.71
N THR A 158 -22.37 -9.58 29.93
CA THR A 158 -21.59 -8.70 29.05
C THR A 158 -21.54 -9.28 27.64
N TYR A 159 -21.22 -8.45 26.66
CA TYR A 159 -20.99 -8.89 25.29
C TYR A 159 -19.65 -9.65 25.20
N ASN A 160 -19.51 -10.46 24.15
CA ASN A 160 -18.30 -11.24 23.92
C ASN A 160 -17.21 -10.36 23.30
N ARG A 161 -16.28 -9.88 24.13
CA ARG A 161 -15.19 -8.98 23.73
C ARG A 161 -14.20 -9.65 22.78
N GLN A 162 -13.73 -10.84 23.10
CA GLN A 162 -12.78 -11.59 22.26
C GLN A 162 -13.33 -11.85 20.85
N LYS A 163 -14.61 -12.23 20.74
CA LYS A 163 -15.26 -12.47 19.45
C LYS A 163 -15.41 -11.17 18.64
N LEU A 164 -15.77 -10.08 19.30
CA LEU A 164 -15.89 -8.77 18.66
C LEU A 164 -14.53 -8.28 18.13
N GLU A 165 -13.49 -8.34 18.96
CA GLU A 165 -12.13 -7.93 18.60
C GLU A 165 -11.56 -8.79 17.45
N LEU A 166 -11.78 -10.11 17.48
CA LEU A 166 -11.39 -10.98 16.37
C LEU A 166 -12.10 -10.56 15.07
N LYS A 167 -13.40 -10.27 15.14
CA LYS A 167 -14.17 -9.85 13.95
C LYS A 167 -13.74 -8.48 13.44
N GLU A 168 -13.42 -7.52 14.32
CA GLU A 168 -12.85 -6.21 13.97
C GLU A 168 -11.53 -6.36 13.20
N LEU A 169 -10.65 -7.27 13.65
CA LEU A 169 -9.39 -7.55 12.96
C LEU A 169 -9.58 -8.28 11.63
N GLU A 170 -10.57 -9.17 11.52
CA GLU A 170 -10.94 -9.80 10.24
C GLU A 170 -11.41 -8.76 9.22
N LEU A 171 -12.30 -7.85 9.63
CA LEU A 171 -12.74 -6.75 8.75
C LEU A 171 -11.60 -5.76 8.43
N SER A 172 -10.68 -5.54 9.37
CA SER A 172 -9.50 -4.70 9.13
C SER A 172 -8.57 -5.32 8.09
N PHE A 173 -8.37 -6.63 8.13
CA PHE A 173 -7.62 -7.36 7.10
C PHE A 173 -8.35 -7.38 5.75
N GLU A 174 -9.67 -7.55 5.74
CA GLU A 174 -10.49 -7.43 4.54
C GLU A 174 -10.37 -6.03 3.90
N ASN A 175 -10.44 -4.97 4.71
CA ASN A 175 -10.29 -3.60 4.23
C ASN A 175 -8.88 -3.31 3.69
N ALA A 176 -7.85 -3.92 4.28
CA ALA A 176 -6.48 -3.85 3.77
C ALA A 176 -6.33 -4.55 2.41
N ASN A 177 -6.99 -5.70 2.22
CA ASN A 177 -7.04 -6.39 0.91
C ASN A 177 -7.72 -5.53 -0.15
N ILE A 178 -8.86 -4.92 0.19
CA ILE A 178 -9.55 -3.96 -0.69
C ILE A 178 -8.62 -2.80 -1.06
N SER A 179 -7.93 -2.20 -0.07
CA SER A 179 -7.00 -1.10 -0.31
C SER A 179 -5.84 -1.50 -1.23
N TYR A 180 -5.34 -2.74 -1.10
CA TYR A 180 -4.33 -3.30 -2.00
C TYR A 180 -4.85 -3.45 -3.43
N ALA A 181 -6.05 -4.00 -3.60
CA ALA A 181 -6.69 -4.15 -4.91
C ALA A 181 -6.95 -2.80 -5.59
N ILE A 182 -7.44 -1.79 -4.86
CA ILE A 182 -7.60 -0.42 -5.37
C ILE A 182 -6.24 0.15 -5.79
N GLN A 183 -5.18 -0.06 -4.99
CA GLN A 183 -3.84 0.40 -5.32
C GLN A 183 -3.30 -0.27 -6.60
N ARG A 184 -3.63 -1.54 -6.85
CA ARG A 184 -3.25 -2.25 -8.08
C ARG A 184 -3.95 -1.67 -9.32
N LEU A 185 -5.24 -1.32 -9.22
CA LEU A 185 -5.96 -0.64 -10.31
C LEU A 185 -5.39 0.76 -10.58
N ASN A 186 -5.07 1.52 -9.52
CA ASN A 186 -4.42 2.82 -9.66
C ASN A 186 -3.02 2.70 -10.27
N LEU A 187 -2.27 1.64 -9.93
CA LEU A 187 -0.98 1.35 -10.54
C LEU A 187 -1.11 1.16 -12.06
N GLU A 188 -2.06 0.33 -12.50
CA GLU A 188 -2.34 0.10 -13.93
C GLU A 188 -2.64 1.42 -14.66
N ARG A 189 -3.52 2.26 -14.08
CA ARG A 189 -3.86 3.57 -14.64
C ARG A 189 -2.66 4.49 -14.75
N ASN A 190 -1.91 4.64 -13.67
CA ASN A 190 -0.77 5.56 -13.61
C ASN A 190 0.39 5.08 -14.49
N VAL A 191 0.68 3.78 -14.54
CA VAL A 191 1.66 3.21 -15.48
C VAL A 191 1.24 3.54 -16.92
N THR A 192 -0.04 3.38 -17.24
CA THR A 192 -0.58 3.70 -18.56
C THR A 192 -0.40 5.18 -18.90
N GLU A 193 -0.73 6.09 -17.97
CA GLU A 193 -0.53 7.53 -18.13
C GLU A 193 0.95 7.89 -18.33
N PHE A 194 1.85 7.41 -17.47
CA PHE A 194 3.30 7.67 -17.60
C PHE A 194 3.88 7.08 -18.89
N PHE A 195 3.47 5.86 -19.26
CA PHE A 195 3.89 5.21 -20.49
C PHE A 195 3.53 6.04 -21.72
N TYR A 196 2.28 6.50 -21.82
CA TYR A 196 1.86 7.33 -22.94
C TYR A 196 2.48 8.73 -22.91
N ASN A 197 2.79 9.28 -21.74
CA ASN A 197 3.54 10.55 -21.63
C ASN A 197 4.94 10.42 -22.25
N VAL A 198 5.65 9.32 -21.99
CA VAL A 198 6.96 9.07 -22.62
C VAL A 198 6.82 8.84 -24.12
N TYR A 199 5.80 8.08 -24.56
CA TYR A 199 5.52 7.89 -25.99
C TYR A 199 5.27 9.24 -26.71
N MET A 200 4.46 10.13 -26.11
CA MET A 200 4.22 11.46 -26.66
C MET A 200 5.48 12.32 -26.66
N ALA A 201 6.32 12.25 -25.62
CA ALA A 201 7.60 12.95 -25.60
C ALA A 201 8.56 12.44 -26.70
N GLN A 202 8.60 11.13 -26.93
CA GLN A 202 9.36 10.51 -28.02
C GLN A 202 8.87 10.97 -29.39
N MET A 203 7.55 11.02 -29.61
CA MET A 203 6.94 11.50 -30.86
C MET A 203 7.27 12.97 -31.10
N ASN A 204 7.15 13.82 -30.08
CA ASN A 204 7.54 15.24 -30.15
C ASN A 204 9.02 15.42 -30.48
N LEU A 205 9.90 14.57 -29.92
CA LEU A 205 11.33 14.57 -30.23
C LEU A 205 11.59 14.21 -31.69
N ASN A 206 10.91 13.18 -32.21
CA ASN A 206 11.08 12.76 -33.60
C ASN A 206 10.61 13.86 -34.57
N ILE A 207 9.47 14.49 -34.30
CA ILE A 207 8.97 15.64 -35.07
C ILE A 207 9.96 16.81 -35.03
N ALA A 208 10.53 17.13 -33.86
CA ALA A 208 11.52 18.20 -33.74
C ALA A 208 12.82 17.90 -34.52
N LYS A 209 13.23 16.62 -34.61
CA LYS A 209 14.38 16.19 -35.44
C LYS A 209 14.08 16.36 -36.93
N GLU A 210 12.89 15.95 -37.38
CA GLU A 210 12.45 16.14 -38.77
C GLU A 210 12.35 17.63 -39.13
N GLU A 211 11.83 18.45 -38.22
CA GLU A 211 11.69 19.89 -38.42
C GLU A 211 13.05 20.60 -38.50
N LEU A 212 14.01 20.23 -37.65
CA LEU A 212 15.38 20.74 -37.76
C LEU A 212 16.02 20.34 -39.10
N ALA A 213 15.84 19.09 -39.54
CA ALA A 213 16.39 18.62 -40.81
C ALA A 213 15.81 19.39 -42.01
N ASN A 214 14.50 19.65 -42.00
CA ASN A 214 13.84 20.43 -43.05
C ASN A 214 14.22 21.91 -43.02
N THR A 215 14.30 22.51 -41.82
CA THR A 215 14.72 23.91 -41.66
C THR A 215 16.16 24.14 -42.08
N GLN A 216 17.06 23.18 -41.79
CA GLN A 216 18.45 23.22 -42.27
C GLN A 216 18.53 23.19 -43.79
N LYS A 217 17.74 22.34 -44.47
CA LYS A 217 17.67 22.32 -45.95
C LYS A 217 17.16 23.65 -46.50
N SER A 218 16.08 24.20 -45.92
CA SER A 218 15.53 25.49 -46.32
C SER A 218 16.53 26.63 -46.14
N TYR A 219 17.28 26.64 -45.04
CA TYR A 219 18.34 27.62 -44.79
C TYR A 219 19.43 27.59 -45.87
N GLU A 220 19.94 26.41 -46.23
CA GLU A 220 20.95 26.27 -47.28
C GLU A 220 20.44 26.77 -48.63
N ILE A 221 19.18 26.47 -48.98
CA ILE A 221 18.56 26.95 -50.22
C ILE A 221 18.48 28.49 -50.23
N ILE A 222 17.98 29.10 -49.16
CA ILE A 222 17.81 30.56 -49.05
C ILE A 222 19.17 31.25 -49.08
N LYS A 223 20.16 30.72 -48.36
CA LYS A 223 21.54 31.23 -48.37
C LYS A 223 22.11 31.26 -49.79
N ASN A 224 21.99 30.16 -50.53
CA ASN A 224 22.44 30.07 -51.92
C ASN A 224 21.71 31.07 -52.84
N LYS A 225 20.39 31.26 -52.66
CA LYS A 225 19.61 32.25 -53.42
C LYS A 225 20.08 33.68 -53.14
N VAL A 226 20.35 34.02 -51.88
CA VAL A 226 20.85 35.35 -51.49
C VAL A 226 22.27 35.59 -52.02
N GLU A 227 23.16 34.60 -51.94
CA GLU A 227 24.52 34.68 -52.51
C GLU A 227 24.50 34.84 -54.04
N ALA A 228 23.52 34.23 -54.71
CA ALA A 228 23.27 34.41 -56.15
C ALA A 228 22.55 35.74 -56.50
N GLY A 229 22.17 36.56 -55.51
CA GLY A 229 21.43 37.81 -55.71
C GLY A 229 19.95 37.62 -56.11
N LEU A 230 19.40 36.42 -55.92
CA LEU A 230 18.04 36.03 -56.29
C LEU A 230 17.00 36.20 -55.18
N ALA A 231 17.43 36.48 -53.94
CA ALA A 231 16.57 36.66 -52.77
C ALA A 231 17.06 37.81 -51.88
N ALA A 232 16.17 38.37 -51.07
CA ALA A 232 16.51 39.46 -50.16
C ALA A 232 17.32 38.97 -48.95
N ARG A 233 18.23 39.80 -48.44
CA ARG A 233 19.04 39.48 -47.26
C ARG A 233 18.22 39.34 -45.97
N GLU A 234 17.02 39.93 -45.94
CA GLU A 234 16.02 39.71 -44.92
C GLU A 234 15.59 38.23 -44.83
N GLU A 235 15.38 37.56 -45.98
CA GLU A 235 14.98 36.15 -46.02
C GLU A 235 16.04 35.25 -45.39
N LEU A 236 17.32 35.58 -45.58
CA LEU A 236 18.43 34.87 -44.93
C LEU A 236 18.35 35.02 -43.39
N TYR A 237 18.12 36.22 -42.87
CA TYR A 237 18.01 36.43 -41.42
C TYR A 237 16.80 35.70 -40.82
N GLN A 238 15.67 35.63 -41.54
CA GLN A 238 14.53 34.83 -41.11
C GLN A 238 14.84 33.33 -41.11
N ALA A 239 15.55 32.83 -42.13
CA ALA A 239 15.99 31.44 -42.19
C ALA A 239 16.97 31.09 -41.04
N GLU A 240 17.88 32.00 -40.70
CA GLU A 240 18.77 31.86 -39.53
C GLU A 240 17.99 31.79 -38.22
N LEU A 241 16.97 32.64 -38.06
CA LEU A 241 16.09 32.64 -36.89
C LEU A 241 15.30 31.33 -36.76
N ASN A 242 14.73 30.81 -37.85
CA ASN A 242 14.01 29.55 -37.85
C ASN A 242 14.94 28.37 -37.53
N LEU A 243 16.16 28.38 -38.07
CA LEU A 243 17.16 27.37 -37.76
C LEU A 243 17.59 27.41 -36.28
N ALA A 244 17.79 28.59 -35.72
CA ALA A 244 18.10 28.74 -34.30
C ALA A 244 16.93 28.27 -33.41
N THR A 245 15.70 28.59 -33.79
CA THR A 245 14.48 28.17 -33.08
C THR A 245 14.31 26.65 -33.11
N SER A 246 14.44 26.01 -34.27
CA SER A 246 14.33 24.54 -34.38
C SER A 246 15.41 23.79 -33.59
N LYS A 247 16.65 24.33 -33.53
CA LYS A 247 17.71 23.79 -32.65
C LYS A 247 17.35 23.88 -31.18
N SER A 248 16.83 25.04 -30.74
CA SER A 248 16.34 25.24 -29.37
C SER A 248 15.20 24.27 -29.03
N THR A 249 14.22 24.15 -29.93
CA THR A 249 13.10 23.21 -29.76
C THR A 249 13.58 21.77 -29.63
N LEU A 250 14.51 21.31 -30.48
CA LEU A 250 15.07 19.97 -30.38
C LEU A 250 15.70 19.71 -29.01
N GLN A 251 16.56 20.61 -28.53
CA GLN A 251 17.20 20.48 -27.21
C GLN A 251 16.17 20.40 -26.08
N ASN A 252 15.11 21.22 -26.14
CA ASN A 252 14.03 21.18 -25.15
C ASN A 252 13.24 19.86 -25.21
N ARG A 253 13.01 19.30 -26.41
CA ARG A 253 12.34 18.00 -26.57
C ARG A 253 13.19 16.84 -26.12
N GLU A 254 14.52 16.89 -26.31
CA GLU A 254 15.46 15.90 -25.76
C GLU A 254 15.38 15.86 -24.23
N VAL A 255 15.47 17.02 -23.57
CA VAL A 255 15.33 17.12 -22.10
C VAL A 255 13.95 16.63 -21.64
N SER A 256 12.87 17.01 -22.33
CA SER A 256 11.51 16.58 -21.97
C SER A 256 11.34 15.07 -22.07
N PHE A 257 11.96 14.44 -23.08
CA PHE A 257 11.92 12.99 -23.28
C PHE A 257 12.67 12.24 -22.17
N GLU A 258 13.89 12.65 -21.83
CA GLU A 258 14.64 12.01 -20.74
C GLU A 258 13.95 12.21 -19.38
N ASN A 259 13.41 13.40 -19.10
CA ASN A 259 12.64 13.64 -17.88
C ASN A 259 11.40 12.74 -17.77
N ALA A 260 10.68 12.54 -18.89
CA ALA A 260 9.52 11.65 -18.92
C ALA A 260 9.94 10.19 -18.66
N LYS A 261 11.08 9.75 -19.23
CA LYS A 261 11.63 8.41 -18.98
C LYS A 261 11.98 8.22 -17.52
N ASP A 262 12.67 9.17 -16.90
CA ASP A 262 13.05 9.06 -15.49
C ASP A 262 11.83 9.01 -14.57
N GLN A 263 10.78 9.78 -14.88
CA GLN A 263 9.52 9.71 -14.14
C GLN A 263 8.85 8.33 -14.26
N LEU A 264 8.86 7.72 -15.46
CA LEU A 264 8.35 6.36 -15.66
C LEU A 264 9.21 5.34 -14.89
N LYS A 265 10.54 5.40 -14.99
CA LYS A 265 11.44 4.48 -14.26
C LYS A 265 11.19 4.53 -12.75
N LEU A 266 11.07 5.73 -12.19
CA LEU A 266 10.78 5.94 -10.78
C LEU A 266 9.47 5.25 -10.37
N TYR A 267 8.42 5.39 -11.19
CA TYR A 267 7.10 4.81 -10.90
C TYR A 267 7.10 3.27 -11.03
N LEU A 268 7.79 2.75 -12.04
CA LEU A 268 7.99 1.32 -12.24
C LEU A 268 8.90 0.68 -11.18
N GLY A 269 9.70 1.49 -10.48
CA GLY A 269 10.73 1.01 -9.55
C GLY A 269 11.94 0.40 -10.26
N MET A 270 12.21 0.81 -11.50
CA MET A 270 13.39 0.42 -12.27
C MET A 270 14.63 1.22 -11.82
N ASP A 271 15.81 0.74 -12.18
CA ASP A 271 17.04 1.52 -11.99
C ASP A 271 17.02 2.74 -12.92
N LEU A 272 17.36 3.92 -12.39
CA LEU A 272 17.41 5.17 -13.15
C LEU A 272 18.50 5.14 -14.24
N TYR A 273 19.54 4.32 -14.06
CA TYR A 273 20.63 4.18 -15.04
C TYR A 273 20.32 3.21 -16.19
N GLU A 274 19.22 2.44 -16.11
CA GLU A 274 18.77 1.61 -17.22
C GLU A 274 18.18 2.47 -18.35
N ASP A 275 18.40 2.04 -19.58
CA ASP A 275 17.87 2.70 -20.78
C ASP A 275 16.95 1.76 -21.56
N PHE A 276 15.87 2.30 -22.11
CA PHE A 276 14.82 1.55 -22.79
C PHE A 276 14.24 2.37 -23.94
N SER A 277 13.70 1.64 -24.92
CA SER A 277 12.95 2.20 -26.04
C SER A 277 11.47 1.90 -25.86
N ILE A 278 10.59 2.86 -26.16
CA ILE A 278 9.15 2.65 -26.08
C ILE A 278 8.59 2.23 -27.43
N LEU A 279 7.73 1.21 -27.41
CA LEU A 279 6.87 0.86 -28.51
C LEU A 279 5.41 0.82 -28.02
N ALA A 280 4.60 1.75 -28.50
CA ALA A 280 3.17 1.80 -28.19
C ALA A 280 2.35 1.37 -29.41
N ASP A 281 1.34 0.52 -29.16
CA ASP A 281 0.26 0.29 -30.12
C ASP A 281 -0.90 1.24 -29.79
N VAL A 282 -1.02 2.29 -30.60
CA VAL A 282 -2.02 3.35 -30.41
C VAL A 282 -3.24 3.11 -31.31
N ALA A 283 -3.32 1.98 -32.03
CA ALA A 283 -4.46 1.66 -32.87
C ALA A 283 -5.76 1.62 -32.05
N MET A 284 -6.80 2.20 -32.63
CA MET A 284 -8.11 2.32 -32.02
C MET A 284 -9.07 1.28 -32.60
N ASN A 285 -9.62 0.46 -31.71
CA ASN A 285 -10.76 -0.41 -32.00
C ASN A 285 -11.95 0.15 -31.20
N PRO A 286 -12.99 0.70 -31.85
CA PRO A 286 -14.14 1.23 -31.13
C PRO A 286 -14.89 0.11 -30.40
N VAL A 287 -15.09 0.28 -29.11
CA VAL A 287 -15.78 -0.68 -28.25
C VAL A 287 -17.19 -0.18 -27.97
N ARG A 288 -18.19 -1.06 -28.14
CA ARG A 288 -19.57 -0.73 -27.78
C ARG A 288 -19.78 -0.90 -26.29
N VAL A 289 -19.97 0.22 -25.59
CA VAL A 289 -20.25 0.24 -24.15
C VAL A 289 -21.76 0.33 -23.90
N ASP A 290 -22.26 -0.51 -23.00
CA ASP A 290 -23.61 -0.41 -22.44
C ASP A 290 -23.54 0.31 -21.08
N LEU A 291 -24.15 1.49 -21.00
CA LEU A 291 -24.14 2.32 -19.79
C LEU A 291 -24.93 1.68 -18.64
N GLU A 292 -26.06 1.04 -18.91
CA GLU A 292 -26.85 0.41 -17.85
C GLU A 292 -26.08 -0.75 -17.25
N LYS A 293 -25.45 -1.57 -18.11
CA LYS A 293 -24.60 -2.66 -17.65
C LYS A 293 -23.41 -2.17 -16.84
N ALA A 294 -22.74 -1.10 -17.28
CA ALA A 294 -21.63 -0.48 -16.56
C ALA A 294 -22.02 -0.03 -15.14
N ILE A 295 -23.21 0.56 -15.00
CA ILE A 295 -23.73 1.00 -13.70
C ILE A 295 -24.07 -0.18 -12.81
N GLU A 296 -24.74 -1.21 -13.35
CA GLU A 296 -25.09 -2.43 -12.61
C GLU A 296 -23.83 -3.11 -12.05
N THR A 297 -22.85 -3.43 -12.90
CA THR A 297 -21.61 -4.10 -12.47
C THR A 297 -20.78 -3.22 -11.54
N GLY A 298 -20.78 -1.90 -11.77
CA GLY A 298 -20.14 -0.94 -10.89
C GLY A 298 -20.73 -1.00 -9.49
N LEU A 299 -22.05 -0.93 -9.34
CA LEU A 299 -22.67 -0.97 -8.01
C LEU A 299 -22.54 -2.33 -7.31
N GLU A 300 -22.47 -3.43 -8.05
CA GLU A 300 -22.32 -4.78 -7.49
C GLU A 300 -20.90 -5.08 -7.02
N SER A 301 -19.89 -4.65 -7.79
CA SER A 301 -18.50 -5.08 -7.58
C SER A 301 -17.62 -4.03 -6.91
N ARG A 302 -18.06 -2.76 -6.81
CA ARG A 302 -17.22 -1.67 -6.32
C ARG A 302 -16.75 -1.87 -4.89
N MET A 303 -15.43 -1.90 -4.74
CA MET A 303 -14.79 -2.20 -3.47
C MET A 303 -14.97 -1.07 -2.44
N GLU A 304 -15.10 0.18 -2.90
CA GLU A 304 -15.36 1.35 -2.05
C GLU A 304 -16.69 1.21 -1.29
N LEU A 305 -17.72 0.60 -1.90
CA LEU A 305 -18.98 0.31 -1.21
C LEU A 305 -18.78 -0.70 -0.09
N ARG A 306 -17.95 -1.73 -0.31
CA ARG A 306 -17.60 -2.68 0.75
C ARG A 306 -16.83 -2.01 1.88
N GLN A 307 -15.94 -1.06 1.61
CA GLN A 307 -15.28 -0.27 2.67
C GLN A 307 -16.29 0.50 3.52
N ARG A 308 -17.29 1.14 2.88
CA ARG A 308 -18.38 1.83 3.59
C ARG A 308 -19.24 0.88 4.43
N GLU A 309 -19.49 -0.34 3.95
CA GLU A 309 -20.17 -1.37 4.76
C GLU A 309 -19.34 -1.78 5.98
N ILE A 310 -18.02 -1.99 5.81
CA ILE A 310 -17.11 -2.27 6.93
C ILE A 310 -17.11 -1.12 7.95
N GLU A 311 -17.14 0.14 7.49
CA GLU A 311 -17.28 1.30 8.38
C GLU A 311 -18.57 1.25 9.20
N ILE A 312 -19.70 0.87 8.58
CA ILE A 312 -21.00 0.70 9.26
C ILE A 312 -20.95 -0.48 10.25
N GLU A 313 -20.36 -1.62 9.87
CA GLU A 313 -20.19 -2.79 10.75
C GLU A 313 -19.36 -2.43 11.99
N ASN A 314 -18.23 -1.74 11.81
CA ASN A 314 -17.41 -1.22 12.91
C ASN A 314 -18.19 -0.23 13.79
N GLY A 315 -18.98 0.65 13.17
CA GLY A 315 -19.86 1.57 13.90
C GLY A 315 -20.89 0.83 14.79
N GLN A 316 -21.40 -0.32 14.34
CA GLN A 316 -22.28 -1.19 15.14
C GLN A 316 -21.52 -1.87 16.29
N PHE A 317 -20.27 -2.27 16.09
CA PHE A 317 -19.42 -2.82 17.16
C PHE A 317 -19.15 -1.77 18.25
N ASP A 318 -18.88 -0.54 17.85
CA ASP A 318 -18.75 0.60 18.77
C ASP A 318 -20.06 0.89 19.52
N LEU A 319 -21.22 0.69 18.88
CA LEU A 319 -22.52 0.81 19.54
C LEU A 319 -22.72 -0.29 20.59
N ILE A 320 -22.34 -1.53 20.29
CA ILE A 320 -22.36 -2.64 21.27
C ILE A 320 -21.47 -2.28 22.47
N ARG A 321 -20.24 -1.82 22.20
CA ARG A 321 -19.28 -1.38 23.23
C ARG A 321 -19.85 -0.23 24.07
N THR A 322 -20.47 0.76 23.43
CA THR A 322 -21.08 1.91 24.10
C THR A 322 -22.29 1.50 24.94
N LYS A 323 -23.14 0.60 24.44
CA LYS A 323 -24.27 0.04 25.20
C LYS A 323 -23.79 -0.72 26.44
N SER A 324 -22.62 -1.34 26.36
CA SER A 324 -21.99 -2.02 27.49
C SER A 324 -21.35 -1.10 28.53
N GLN A 325 -21.07 0.16 28.17
CA GLN A 325 -20.59 1.13 29.15
C GLN A 325 -21.69 1.36 30.20
N ASN A 326 -21.28 1.30 31.47
CA ASN A 326 -22.19 1.45 32.61
C ASN A 326 -23.41 0.51 32.51
N GLU A 327 -23.23 -0.74 32.07
CA GLU A 327 -24.25 -1.78 32.16
C GLU A 327 -24.08 -2.66 33.41
N PHE A 328 -25.16 -3.35 33.77
CA PHE A 328 -25.11 -4.42 34.76
C PHE A 328 -24.22 -5.54 34.23
N ARG A 329 -23.11 -5.82 34.93
CA ARG A 329 -22.18 -6.87 34.58
C ARG A 329 -21.87 -7.73 35.80
N GLY A 330 -21.55 -8.99 35.58
CA GLY A 330 -21.08 -9.88 36.62
C GLY A 330 -19.86 -10.69 36.21
N ASP A 331 -19.27 -11.37 37.18
CA ASP A 331 -18.13 -12.25 37.01
C ASP A 331 -18.32 -13.47 37.92
N VAL A 332 -18.14 -14.66 37.34
CA VAL A 332 -18.09 -15.92 38.07
C VAL A 332 -16.66 -16.40 38.09
N ASN A 333 -16.10 -16.54 39.29
CA ASN A 333 -14.77 -17.05 39.53
C ASN A 333 -14.82 -18.38 40.29
N LEU A 334 -14.27 -19.43 39.69
CA LEU A 334 -14.12 -20.75 40.30
C LEU A 334 -12.63 -21.05 40.45
N ARG A 335 -12.19 -21.30 41.67
CA ARG A 335 -10.80 -21.69 41.97
C ARG A 335 -10.80 -23.01 42.70
N LEU A 336 -10.06 -23.97 42.16
CA LEU A 336 -9.86 -25.30 42.74
C LEU A 336 -8.37 -25.57 42.79
N GLY A 337 -7.83 -25.87 43.96
CA GLY A 337 -6.40 -26.07 44.10
C GLY A 337 -5.98 -26.72 45.40
N ILE A 338 -4.72 -27.11 45.40
CA ILE A 338 -4.01 -27.69 46.52
C ILE A 338 -2.84 -26.76 46.87
N SER A 339 -2.66 -26.48 48.14
CA SER A 339 -1.52 -25.73 48.66
C SER A 339 -0.81 -26.57 49.70
N GLY A 340 0.47 -26.82 49.51
CA GLY A 340 1.33 -27.47 50.48
C GLY A 340 2.38 -26.50 51.01
N ASP A 341 2.72 -26.61 52.28
CA ASP A 341 3.84 -25.90 52.89
C ASP A 341 4.52 -26.77 53.94
N ASN A 342 5.86 -26.77 53.93
CA ASN A 342 6.66 -27.54 54.90
C ASN A 342 8.10 -26.99 54.98
N PRO A 343 8.76 -27.01 56.14
CA PRO A 343 10.19 -26.71 56.25
C PRO A 343 11.08 -27.61 55.38
N ASN A 344 10.68 -28.85 55.14
CA ASN A 344 11.37 -29.81 54.28
C ASN A 344 10.70 -29.88 52.89
N LEU A 345 11.49 -29.67 51.84
CA LEU A 345 11.03 -29.63 50.46
C LEU A 345 10.34 -30.92 49.99
N ASP A 346 10.80 -32.08 50.45
CA ASP A 346 10.25 -33.40 50.11
C ASP A 346 8.90 -33.69 50.80
N GLN A 347 8.55 -32.92 51.84
CA GLN A 347 7.37 -33.11 52.67
C GLN A 347 6.28 -32.04 52.45
N ILE A 348 6.41 -31.20 51.42
CA ILE A 348 5.48 -30.08 51.13
C ILE A 348 4.02 -30.55 51.02
N PHE A 349 3.78 -31.77 50.52
CA PHE A 349 2.44 -32.32 50.34
C PHE A 349 2.08 -33.42 51.35
N ASP A 350 2.77 -33.51 52.50
CA ASP A 350 2.42 -34.47 53.56
C ASP A 350 1.11 -34.09 54.28
N ALA A 351 0.82 -32.79 54.39
CA ALA A 351 -0.41 -32.25 54.95
C ALA A 351 -0.97 -31.11 54.06
N PRO A 352 -1.40 -31.41 52.82
CA PRO A 352 -1.82 -30.39 51.88
C PRO A 352 -3.16 -29.79 52.28
N THR A 353 -3.29 -28.48 52.09
CA THR A 353 -4.53 -27.74 52.30
C THR A 353 -5.31 -27.64 50.98
N ASN A 354 -6.57 -28.06 51.01
CA ASN A 354 -7.49 -27.92 49.88
C ASN A 354 -8.45 -26.75 50.16
N SER A 355 -8.34 -25.68 49.38
CA SER A 355 -9.14 -24.46 49.56
C SER A 355 -9.91 -24.12 48.28
N PRO A 356 -10.96 -24.89 47.92
CA PRO A 356 -11.82 -24.52 46.81
C PRO A 356 -12.57 -23.22 47.14
N SER A 357 -12.66 -22.30 46.18
CA SER A 357 -13.45 -21.08 46.33
C SER A 357 -14.29 -20.83 45.09
N VAL A 358 -15.55 -20.46 45.32
CA VAL A 358 -16.47 -20.00 44.29
C VAL A 358 -16.90 -18.60 44.68
N ALA A 359 -16.67 -17.65 43.79
CA ALA A 359 -17.09 -16.27 43.96
C ALA A 359 -17.95 -15.84 42.77
N VAL A 360 -19.06 -15.18 43.05
CA VAL A 360 -19.87 -14.50 42.05
C VAL A 360 -19.93 -13.04 42.45
N SER A 361 -19.51 -12.16 41.55
CA SER A 361 -19.53 -10.71 41.78
C SER A 361 -20.39 -10.01 40.75
N PHE A 362 -21.04 -8.92 41.17
CA PHE A 362 -21.86 -8.08 40.31
C PHE A 362 -21.45 -6.63 40.46
N ASN A 363 -21.41 -5.92 39.35
CA ASN A 363 -21.21 -4.49 39.30
C ASN A 363 -22.48 -3.85 38.76
N ILE A 364 -23.18 -3.11 39.63
CA ILE A 364 -24.46 -2.46 39.33
C ILE A 364 -24.24 -0.94 39.33
N PRO A 365 -24.10 -0.31 38.15
CA PRO A 365 -24.05 1.15 38.07
C PRO A 365 -25.42 1.72 38.44
N LEU A 366 -25.45 2.65 39.39
CA LEU A 366 -26.70 3.19 39.94
C LEU A 366 -27.15 4.47 39.22
N PHE A 367 -26.21 5.35 38.87
CA PHE A 367 -26.53 6.66 38.33
C PHE A 367 -25.33 7.25 37.57
N ASP A 368 -25.57 7.77 36.36
CA ASP A 368 -24.54 8.32 35.46
C ASP A 368 -24.94 9.68 34.84
N TRP A 369 -25.93 10.37 35.41
CA TRP A 369 -26.45 11.65 34.91
C TRP A 369 -26.91 11.64 33.44
N GLY A 370 -27.24 10.48 32.86
CA GLY A 370 -27.64 10.35 31.47
C GLY A 370 -26.48 10.25 30.48
N GLU A 371 -25.24 10.10 30.97
CA GLU A 371 -24.04 9.91 30.14
C GLU A 371 -24.23 8.78 29.13
N LYS A 372 -24.66 7.59 29.59
CA LYS A 372 -24.88 6.43 28.72
C LYS A 372 -25.87 6.72 27.59
N LYS A 373 -26.97 7.39 27.92
CA LYS A 373 -28.00 7.74 26.93
C LYS A 373 -27.43 8.69 25.87
N ALA A 374 -26.67 9.70 26.29
CA ALA A 374 -26.05 10.65 25.38
C ALA A 374 -25.00 9.97 24.47
N ARG A 375 -24.18 9.07 25.01
CA ARG A 375 -23.18 8.32 24.23
C ARG A 375 -23.83 7.38 23.21
N ILE A 376 -24.90 6.67 23.59
CA ILE A 376 -25.66 5.81 22.66
C ILE A 376 -26.25 6.66 21.52
N ALA A 377 -26.90 7.78 21.83
CA ALA A 377 -27.49 8.64 20.82
C ALA A 377 -26.43 9.23 19.87
N ALA A 378 -25.25 9.59 20.38
CA ALA A 378 -24.13 10.03 19.56
C ALA A 378 -23.64 8.93 18.60
N GLN A 379 -23.52 7.69 19.08
CA GLN A 379 -23.09 6.57 18.25
C GLN A 379 -24.15 6.17 17.21
N GLU A 380 -25.43 6.22 17.55
CA GLU A 380 -26.53 5.99 16.61
C GLU A 380 -26.55 7.06 15.50
N ALA A 381 -26.30 8.33 15.85
CA ALA A 381 -26.15 9.40 14.86
C ALA A 381 -24.93 9.19 13.96
N ALA A 382 -23.81 8.70 14.51
CA ALA A 382 -22.62 8.37 13.73
C ALA A 382 -22.89 7.26 12.70
N ILE A 383 -23.57 6.17 13.10
CA ILE A 383 -23.97 5.10 12.19
C ILE A 383 -24.90 5.60 11.10
N GLU A 384 -25.86 6.46 11.45
CA GLU A 384 -26.78 7.02 10.44
C GLU A 384 -26.04 7.91 9.44
N SER A 385 -25.05 8.70 9.89
CA SER A 385 -24.15 9.43 9.00
C SER A 385 -23.36 8.49 8.07
N GLN A 386 -22.87 7.34 8.57
CA GLN A 386 -22.15 6.36 7.75
C GLN A 386 -23.05 5.73 6.67
N LYS A 387 -24.33 5.47 6.96
CA LYS A 387 -25.30 5.00 5.95
C LYS A 387 -25.58 6.05 4.88
N LEU A 388 -25.67 7.33 5.26
CA LEU A 388 -25.78 8.42 4.29
C LEU A 388 -24.54 8.48 3.40
N ASN A 389 -23.34 8.35 3.98
CA ASN A 389 -22.09 8.27 3.21
C ASN A 389 -22.08 7.08 2.24
N TYR A 390 -22.61 5.91 2.63
CA TYR A 390 -22.78 4.77 1.71
C TYR A 390 -23.68 5.12 0.52
N SER A 391 -24.84 5.75 0.78
CA SER A 391 -25.74 6.17 -0.30
C SER A 391 -25.12 7.25 -1.19
N ASP A 392 -24.34 8.17 -0.62
CA ASP A 392 -23.61 9.19 -1.37
C ASP A 392 -22.51 8.55 -2.24
N GLU A 393 -21.80 7.54 -1.73
CA GLU A 393 -20.80 6.76 -2.47
C GLU A 393 -21.43 6.06 -3.68
N GLN A 394 -22.61 5.44 -3.51
CA GLN A 394 -23.37 4.85 -4.63
C GLN A 394 -23.68 5.90 -5.70
N ASN A 395 -24.15 7.07 -5.31
CA ASN A 395 -24.43 8.17 -6.24
C ASN A 395 -23.17 8.67 -6.94
N GLN A 396 -22.04 8.78 -6.23
CA GLN A 396 -20.75 9.19 -6.78
C GLN A 396 -20.24 8.19 -7.82
N ILE A 397 -20.36 6.88 -7.55
CA ILE A 397 -20.03 5.82 -8.52
C ILE A 397 -20.88 5.96 -9.79
N ILE A 398 -22.21 6.12 -9.65
CA ILE A 398 -23.12 6.31 -10.79
C ILE A 398 -22.72 7.55 -11.60
N ILE A 399 -22.41 8.66 -10.93
CA ILE A 399 -21.98 9.91 -11.59
C ILE A 399 -20.65 9.70 -12.32
N GLY A 400 -19.68 9.04 -11.68
CA GLY A 400 -18.36 8.76 -12.24
C GLY A 400 -18.45 7.90 -13.50
N ILE A 401 -19.26 6.83 -13.48
CA ILE A 401 -19.51 5.98 -14.65
C ILE A 401 -20.18 6.77 -15.77
N ARG A 402 -21.19 7.60 -15.46
CA ARG A 402 -21.85 8.45 -16.46
C ARG A 402 -20.91 9.48 -17.08
N GLN A 403 -20.00 10.04 -16.29
CA GLN A 403 -18.99 10.98 -16.78
C GLN A 403 -17.97 10.28 -17.68
N ALA A 404 -17.41 9.15 -17.24
CA ALA A 404 -16.49 8.34 -18.04
C ALA A 404 -17.12 7.90 -19.37
N PHE A 405 -18.38 7.45 -19.36
CA PHE A 405 -19.11 7.11 -20.58
C PHE A 405 -19.25 8.30 -21.54
N ARG A 406 -19.67 9.47 -21.06
CA ARG A 406 -19.82 10.67 -21.90
C ARG A 406 -18.47 11.16 -22.45
N ASN A 407 -17.42 11.10 -21.63
CA ASN A 407 -16.06 11.44 -22.05
C ASN A 407 -15.59 10.48 -23.15
N LEU A 408 -15.78 9.18 -22.97
CA LEU A 408 -15.44 8.16 -23.97
C LEU A 408 -16.16 8.43 -25.30
N GLN A 409 -17.46 8.72 -25.27
CA GLN A 409 -18.24 9.08 -26.47
C GLN A 409 -17.71 10.37 -27.13
N ASN A 410 -17.35 11.38 -26.34
CA ASN A 410 -16.72 12.58 -26.88
C ASN A 410 -15.36 12.28 -27.52
N GLN A 411 -14.52 11.43 -26.92
CA GLN A 411 -13.22 11.07 -27.50
C GLN A 411 -13.35 10.37 -28.85
N LEU A 412 -14.40 9.55 -29.06
CA LEU A 412 -14.68 8.97 -30.38
C LEU A 412 -14.85 10.06 -31.45
N GLY A 413 -15.63 11.11 -31.16
CA GLY A 413 -15.80 12.23 -32.08
C GLY A 413 -14.54 13.09 -32.24
N GLN A 414 -13.76 13.28 -31.17
CA GLN A 414 -12.48 14.01 -31.26
C GLN A 414 -11.46 13.28 -32.13
N ILE A 415 -11.42 11.94 -32.07
CA ILE A 415 -10.56 11.11 -32.93
C ILE A 415 -10.93 11.33 -34.40
N GLU A 416 -12.21 11.24 -34.77
CA GLU A 416 -12.66 11.44 -36.16
C GLU A 416 -12.28 12.84 -36.68
N ILE A 417 -12.49 13.88 -35.86
CA ILE A 417 -12.11 15.26 -36.21
C ILE A 417 -10.60 15.41 -36.37
N ALA A 418 -9.82 14.82 -35.45
CA ALA A 418 -8.37 14.90 -35.45
C ALA A 418 -7.74 14.12 -36.62
N GLU A 419 -8.29 12.96 -36.96
CA GLU A 419 -7.90 12.15 -38.12
C GLU A 419 -8.09 12.95 -39.41
N GLN A 420 -9.30 13.45 -39.65
CA GLN A 420 -9.59 14.27 -40.83
C GLN A 420 -8.73 15.54 -40.89
N SER A 421 -8.47 16.16 -39.72
CA SER A 421 -7.60 17.34 -39.63
C SER A 421 -6.15 17.02 -39.97
N GLN A 422 -5.64 15.85 -39.55
CA GLN A 422 -4.31 15.38 -39.93
C GLN A 422 -4.26 15.13 -41.44
N THR A 423 -5.21 14.37 -41.99
CA THR A 423 -5.26 14.08 -43.43
C THR A 423 -5.29 15.36 -44.26
N ASN A 424 -6.10 16.34 -43.87
CA ASN A 424 -6.16 17.63 -44.57
C ASN A 424 -4.85 18.41 -44.47
N ALA A 425 -4.20 18.42 -43.30
CA ALA A 425 -2.91 19.09 -43.13
C ALA A 425 -1.80 18.41 -43.93
N GLU A 426 -1.84 17.09 -44.05
CA GLU A 426 -0.89 16.28 -44.81
C GLU A 426 -1.01 16.58 -46.31
N LEU A 427 -2.22 16.50 -46.86
CA LEU A 427 -2.48 16.88 -48.26
C LEU A 427 -2.13 18.35 -48.54
N THR A 428 -2.43 19.25 -47.60
CA THR A 428 -2.08 20.67 -47.75
C THR A 428 -0.57 20.87 -47.77
N TYR A 429 0.18 20.17 -46.91
CA TYR A 429 1.63 20.24 -46.90
C TYR A 429 2.22 19.68 -48.20
N GLU A 430 1.74 18.55 -48.69
CA GLU A 430 2.20 17.95 -49.96
C GLU A 430 2.00 18.89 -51.15
N ILE A 431 0.80 19.47 -51.30
CA ILE A 431 0.49 20.43 -52.38
C ILE A 431 1.42 21.65 -52.31
N ASN A 432 1.66 22.17 -51.11
CA ASN A 432 2.49 23.36 -50.92
C ASN A 432 3.99 23.06 -51.05
N LEU A 433 4.43 21.84 -50.72
CA LEU A 433 5.78 21.38 -50.97
C LEU A 433 6.08 21.38 -52.48
N GLU A 434 5.18 20.85 -53.30
CA GLU A 434 5.33 20.89 -54.77
C GLU A 434 5.39 22.34 -55.30
N ARG A 435 4.56 23.25 -54.77
CA ARG A 435 4.60 24.67 -55.16
C ARG A 435 5.92 25.34 -54.77
N TYR A 436 6.47 25.02 -53.61
CA TYR A 436 7.77 25.52 -53.18
C TYR A 436 8.90 25.01 -54.08
N GLU A 437 8.88 23.72 -54.44
CA GLU A 437 9.85 23.13 -55.36
C GLU A 437 9.81 23.78 -56.75
N ASN A 438 8.62 24.17 -57.20
CA ASN A 438 8.42 24.90 -58.46
C ASN A 438 8.68 26.41 -58.36
N GLY A 439 8.94 26.95 -57.16
CA GLY A 439 9.24 28.36 -56.92
C GLY A 439 8.02 29.28 -56.74
N ASP A 440 6.81 28.72 -56.69
CA ASP A 440 5.53 29.45 -56.56
C ASP A 440 5.12 29.73 -55.09
N LEU A 441 5.90 29.24 -54.12
CA LEU A 441 5.67 29.42 -52.69
C LEU A 441 6.95 29.88 -51.98
N THR A 442 6.82 30.70 -50.94
CA THR A 442 7.96 31.11 -50.13
C THR A 442 8.36 30.02 -49.13
N GLY A 443 9.62 30.02 -48.68
CA GLY A 443 10.07 29.08 -47.65
C GLY A 443 9.40 29.31 -46.29
N MET A 444 8.94 30.54 -46.04
CA MET A 444 8.18 30.89 -44.83
C MET A 444 6.81 30.23 -44.83
N ASP A 445 6.09 30.31 -45.96
CA ASP A 445 4.77 29.68 -46.08
C ASP A 445 4.87 28.15 -46.00
N LEU A 446 5.90 27.55 -46.62
CA LEU A 446 6.12 26.10 -46.50
C LEU A 446 6.36 25.66 -45.05
N ASN A 447 7.17 26.42 -44.30
CA ASN A 447 7.43 26.13 -42.89
C ASN A 447 6.14 26.22 -42.05
N LEU A 448 5.28 27.21 -42.31
CA LEU A 448 3.98 27.32 -41.64
C LEU A 448 3.12 26.06 -41.84
N TYR A 449 3.01 25.56 -43.08
CA TYR A 449 2.26 24.33 -43.36
C TYR A 449 2.89 23.09 -42.72
N GLN A 450 4.22 23.03 -42.62
CA GLN A 450 4.91 21.95 -41.93
C GLN A 450 4.58 21.94 -40.43
N THR A 451 4.68 23.09 -39.77
CA THR A 451 4.33 23.25 -38.35
C THR A 451 2.88 22.84 -38.11
N GLN A 452 1.97 23.27 -38.98
CA GLN A 452 0.56 22.86 -38.91
C GLN A 452 0.39 21.35 -39.02
N LEU A 453 1.07 20.67 -39.95
CA LEU A 453 1.05 19.20 -40.06
C LEU A 453 1.57 18.52 -38.78
N SER A 454 2.71 18.98 -38.26
CA SER A 454 3.29 18.49 -37.00
C SER A 454 2.31 18.58 -35.84
N GLU A 455 1.65 19.73 -35.67
CA GLU A 455 0.64 19.94 -34.64
C GLU A 455 -0.56 19.00 -34.80
N ARG A 456 -1.05 18.78 -36.04
CA ARG A 456 -2.17 17.86 -36.28
C ARG A 456 -1.81 16.40 -36.04
N LYS A 457 -0.59 15.97 -36.39
CA LYS A 457 -0.10 14.62 -36.06
C LYS A 457 -0.07 14.39 -34.55
N ILE A 458 0.43 15.36 -33.77
CA ILE A 458 0.45 15.30 -32.31
C ILE A 458 -0.99 15.26 -31.75
N ALA A 459 -1.88 16.11 -32.25
CA ALA A 459 -3.26 16.17 -31.80
C ALA A 459 -4.02 14.85 -32.04
N TYR A 460 -3.80 14.20 -33.20
CA TYR A 460 -4.40 12.90 -33.50
C TYR A 460 -3.88 11.80 -32.56
N ALA A 461 -2.56 11.70 -32.38
CA ALA A 461 -1.98 10.74 -31.44
C ALA A 461 -2.50 10.95 -30.01
N GLN A 462 -2.62 12.20 -29.56
CA GLN A 462 -3.18 12.53 -28.25
C GLN A 462 -4.65 12.12 -28.13
N ALA A 463 -5.47 12.32 -29.17
CA ALA A 463 -6.88 11.90 -29.17
C ALA A 463 -7.02 10.38 -29.00
N LEU A 464 -6.20 9.59 -29.70
CA LEU A 464 -6.18 8.14 -29.59
C LEU A 464 -5.75 7.67 -28.18
N ILE A 465 -4.72 8.31 -27.61
CA ILE A 465 -4.24 8.02 -26.24
C ILE A 465 -5.32 8.36 -25.21
N ASN A 466 -5.94 9.54 -25.33
CA ASN A 466 -7.02 9.97 -24.43
C ASN A 466 -8.18 8.98 -24.44
N TYR A 467 -8.55 8.44 -25.61
CA TYR A 467 -9.55 7.39 -25.71
C TYR A 467 -9.14 6.12 -24.95
N LYS A 468 -7.90 5.65 -25.10
CA LYS A 468 -7.42 4.46 -24.37
C LYS A 468 -7.40 4.67 -22.85
N ILE A 469 -6.97 5.85 -22.39
CA ILE A 469 -7.00 6.20 -20.96
C ILE A 469 -8.43 6.27 -20.44
N GLU A 470 -9.37 6.86 -21.20
CA GLU A 470 -10.78 6.93 -20.79
C GLU A 470 -11.47 5.56 -20.83
N LEU A 471 -11.10 4.67 -21.75
CA LEU A 471 -11.57 3.29 -21.77
C LEU A 471 -11.09 2.53 -20.52
N LEU A 472 -9.82 2.69 -20.15
CA LEU A 472 -9.27 2.15 -18.90
C LEU A 472 -9.96 2.76 -17.66
N ASN A 473 -10.19 4.08 -17.67
CA ASN A 473 -10.93 4.74 -16.60
C ASN A 473 -12.34 4.16 -16.46
N LEU A 474 -13.06 3.95 -17.56
CA LEU A 474 -14.38 3.30 -17.54
C LEU A 474 -14.32 1.84 -17.06
N LYS A 475 -13.26 1.10 -17.40
CA LYS A 475 -13.02 -0.26 -16.88
C LYS A 475 -12.85 -0.24 -15.35
N ILE A 476 -12.09 0.72 -14.81
CA ILE A 476 -11.90 0.91 -13.36
C ILE A 476 -13.22 1.38 -12.70
N GLN A 477 -13.79 2.50 -13.19
CA GLN A 477 -15.23 2.75 -13.40
C GLN A 477 -16.21 1.67 -12.94
N SER A 478 -16.35 0.68 -13.80
CA SER A 478 -17.42 -0.31 -13.78
C SER A 478 -16.97 -1.67 -13.25
N LEU A 479 -15.67 -1.82 -12.98
CA LEU A 479 -14.98 -3.10 -12.76
C LEU A 479 -15.39 -4.15 -13.81
N TYR A 480 -15.54 -3.70 -15.05
CA TYR A 480 -15.94 -4.52 -16.18
C TYR A 480 -15.11 -4.16 -17.41
N ASP A 481 -14.52 -5.17 -18.01
CA ASP A 481 -13.72 -5.04 -19.22
C ASP A 481 -14.62 -5.22 -20.45
N PHE A 482 -14.96 -4.11 -21.11
CA PHE A 482 -15.79 -4.11 -22.31
C PHE A 482 -15.06 -4.59 -23.57
N GLU A 483 -13.73 -4.70 -23.56
CA GLU A 483 -12.97 -5.27 -24.68
C GLU A 483 -13.07 -6.80 -24.68
N THR A 484 -13.02 -7.42 -23.50
CA THR A 484 -13.06 -8.87 -23.32
C THR A 484 -14.44 -9.42 -22.91
N ASN A 485 -15.38 -8.54 -22.56
CA ASN A 485 -16.68 -8.86 -21.97
C ASN A 485 -16.59 -9.70 -20.69
N GLN A 486 -15.68 -9.32 -19.78
CA GLN A 486 -15.46 -9.99 -18.51
C GLN A 486 -15.59 -9.02 -17.34
N SER A 487 -16.22 -9.48 -16.25
CA SER A 487 -16.25 -8.74 -14.99
C SER A 487 -14.92 -8.92 -14.27
N ILE A 488 -14.40 -7.85 -13.69
CA ILE A 488 -13.20 -7.88 -12.85
C ILE A 488 -13.69 -8.07 -11.42
N LEU A 489 -13.47 -9.27 -10.89
CA LEU A 489 -13.89 -9.56 -9.52
C LEU A 489 -12.83 -9.03 -8.56
N PRO A 490 -13.22 -8.34 -7.46
CA PRO A 490 -12.29 -7.91 -6.43
C PRO A 490 -11.38 -9.03 -5.90
N SER A 491 -11.90 -10.26 -5.85
CA SER A 491 -11.14 -11.45 -5.43
C SER A 491 -9.94 -11.76 -6.32
N GLU A 492 -9.99 -11.43 -7.61
CA GLU A 492 -8.86 -11.62 -8.55
C GLU A 492 -7.75 -10.58 -8.35
N LEU A 493 -8.07 -9.48 -7.66
CA LEU A 493 -7.14 -8.41 -7.33
C LEU A 493 -6.48 -8.61 -5.96
N TYR A 494 -6.99 -9.54 -5.15
CA TYR A 494 -6.38 -9.91 -3.87
C TYR A 494 -5.12 -10.75 -4.09
N LEU A 495 -4.21 -10.69 -3.12
CA LEU A 495 -3.05 -11.57 -3.11
C LEU A 495 -3.52 -13.00 -2.84
N ASP A 496 -3.44 -13.86 -3.85
CA ASP A 496 -3.69 -15.29 -3.70
C ASP A 496 -2.71 -15.87 -2.65
N GLU A 497 -3.25 -16.53 -1.61
CA GLU A 497 -2.46 -17.23 -0.58
C GLU A 497 -1.52 -18.31 -1.18
N ASN A 498 -1.73 -18.69 -2.45
CA ASN A 498 -0.96 -19.73 -3.15
C ASN A 498 0.29 -19.22 -3.90
N ASN A 499 0.59 -17.92 -3.89
CA ASN A 499 1.76 -17.35 -4.58
C ASN A 499 2.87 -16.87 -3.62
N GLN A 500 2.99 -17.51 -2.44
CA GLN A 500 4.16 -17.38 -1.55
C GLN A 500 5.17 -18.51 -1.74
#